data_AF-A0A9P8HTN4-F1
#
_entry.id   AF-A0A9P8HTN4-F1
#
_cell.length_a   1.000
_cell.length_b   1.000
_cell.length_c   1.000
_cell.angle_alpha   90.00
_cell.angle_beta   90.00
_cell.angle_gamma   90.00
#
_symmetry.space_group_name_H-M   'P 1'
#
loop_
_entity.id
_entity.type
_entity.pdbx_description
1 polymer ?
#
loop_
_entity_poly.entity_id
_entity_poly.type
_entity_poly.pdbx_seq_one_letter_code
_entity_poly.pdbx_strand_id
1 'polypeptide(L)'
;ILLVISDGAPVDDSTLSANDLGYLDRHLRSVVSELEASEDILVAAIGIGTDASRYYSRAIQVFLPEDLGSSTLGLLESLILQRAQD
;
A
#
# COMPACT_ATOMS: atom_id res chain seq x y z
N ILE A 1 -10.66 7.44 0.81
CA ILE A 1 -9.36 7.06 0.21
C ILE A 1 -8.36 6.91 1.35
N LEU A 2 -7.66 5.78 1.43
CA LEU A 2 -6.51 5.55 2.28
C LEU A 2 -5.28 5.40 1.38
N LEU A 3 -4.35 6.34 1.47
CA LEU A 3 -3.10 6.29 0.73
C LEU A 3 -1.96 5.89 1.67
N VAL A 4 -1.28 4.79 1.36
CA VAL A 4 -0.11 4.29 2.09
C VAL A 4 1.16 4.66 1.35
N ILE A 5 2.15 5.17 2.05
CA ILE A 5 3.48 5.46 1.49
C ILE A 5 4.50 4.71 2.36
N SER A 6 5.34 3.88 1.76
CA SER A 6 6.33 3.08 2.50
C SER A 6 7.58 2.81 1.68
N ASP A 7 8.73 2.82 2.33
CA ASP A 7 10.04 2.45 1.78
C ASP A 7 10.55 1.09 2.28
N GLY A 8 9.71 0.35 3.01
CA GLY A 8 10.13 -0.84 3.76
C GLY A 8 9.32 -2.10 3.44
N ALA A 9 9.79 -3.22 3.98
CA ALA A 9 9.08 -4.49 3.99
C ALA A 9 8.30 -4.65 5.33
N PRO A 10 7.23 -5.46 5.36
CA PRO A 10 6.49 -5.74 6.59
C PRO A 10 7.28 -6.71 7.48
N VAL A 11 8.33 -6.21 8.14
CA VAL A 11 9.26 -6.99 8.97
C VAL A 11 9.60 -6.21 10.24
N ASP A 12 9.65 -6.91 11.37
CA ASP A 12 10.09 -6.41 12.66
C ASP A 12 10.73 -7.58 13.45
N ASP A 13 11.89 -7.35 14.06
CA ASP A 13 12.69 -8.39 14.73
C ASP A 13 11.97 -8.99 15.93
N SER A 14 11.31 -8.15 16.73
CA SER A 14 10.58 -8.61 17.91
C SER A 14 9.42 -9.51 17.50
N THR A 15 8.67 -9.09 16.47
CA THR A 15 7.58 -9.88 15.91
C THR A 15 8.07 -11.18 15.30
N LEU A 16 9.19 -11.16 14.57
CA LEU A 16 9.80 -12.35 13.97
C LEU A 16 10.29 -13.35 15.02
N SER A 17 10.79 -12.87 16.16
CA SER A 17 11.27 -13.74 17.25
C SER A 17 10.15 -14.43 18.01
N ALA A 18 8.97 -13.81 18.07
CA ALA A 18 7.83 -14.29 18.87
C ALA A 18 6.77 -15.05 18.05
N ASN A 19 6.85 -15.03 16.72
CA ASN A 19 5.82 -15.58 15.83
C ASN A 19 6.45 -16.40 14.70
N ASP A 20 5.61 -17.14 13.98
CA ASP A 20 6.06 -17.90 12.80
C ASP A 20 6.55 -16.98 11.67
N LEU A 21 7.51 -17.48 10.89
CA LEU A 21 8.04 -16.79 9.72
C LEU A 21 6.91 -16.28 8.81
N GLY A 22 7.04 -15.03 8.36
CA GLY A 22 6.07 -14.39 7.47
C GLY A 22 4.77 -13.95 8.13
N TYR A 23 4.69 -13.90 9.47
CA TYR A 23 3.51 -13.41 10.19
C TYR A 23 3.05 -12.03 9.67
N LEU A 24 3.95 -11.06 9.59
CA LEU A 24 3.62 -9.69 9.14
C LEU A 24 3.27 -9.61 7.65
N ASP A 25 3.90 -10.40 6.77
CA ASP A 25 3.51 -10.49 5.35
C ASP A 25 2.07 -11.00 5.21
N ARG A 26 1.74 -12.12 5.88
CA ARG A 26 0.38 -12.69 5.85
C ARG A 26 -0.64 -11.74 6.48
N HIS A 27 -0.28 -11.13 7.60
CA HIS A 27 -1.15 -10.18 8.29
C HIS A 27 -1.46 -8.97 7.42
N LEU A 28 -0.45 -8.37 6.79
CA LEU A 28 -0.65 -7.24 5.88
C LEU A 28 -1.55 -7.63 4.71
N ARG A 29 -1.35 -8.80 4.09
CA ARG A 29 -2.25 -9.31 3.03
C ARG A 29 -3.69 -9.45 3.50
N SER A 30 -3.92 -10.00 4.69
CA SER A 30 -5.28 -10.16 5.25
C SER A 30 -5.95 -8.80 5.43
N VAL A 31 -5.27 -7.87 6.10
CA VAL A 31 -5.83 -6.53 6.38
C VAL A 31 -6.13 -5.78 5.08
N VAL A 32 -5.22 -5.79 4.10
CA VAL A 32 -5.48 -5.11 2.82
C VAL A 32 -6.63 -5.77 2.08
N SER A 33 -6.70 -7.11 2.04
CA SER A 33 -7.82 -7.82 1.41
C SER A 33 -9.16 -7.52 2.07
N GLU A 34 -9.20 -7.39 3.40
CA GLU A 34 -10.41 -7.03 4.14
C GLU A 34 -10.86 -5.60 3.84
N LEU A 35 -9.92 -4.66 3.79
CA LEU A 35 -10.20 -3.26 3.45
C LEU A 35 -10.69 -3.11 2.01
N GLU A 36 -10.06 -3.80 1.05
CA GLU A 36 -10.46 -3.77 -0.35
C GLU A 36 -11.83 -4.44 -0.59
N ALA A 37 -12.21 -5.42 0.25
CA ALA A 37 -13.50 -6.09 0.17
C ALA A 37 -14.68 -5.29 0.75
N SER A 38 -14.45 -4.36 1.67
CA SER A 38 -15.54 -3.58 2.28
C SER A 38 -16.11 -2.50 1.35
N GLU A 39 -15.36 -2.12 0.30
CA GLU A 39 -15.66 -1.04 -0.66
C GLU A 39 -15.90 0.37 -0.05
N ASP A 40 -16.00 0.50 1.27
CA ASP A 40 -16.15 1.79 1.98
C ASP A 40 -14.86 2.63 1.89
N ILE A 41 -13.71 1.95 1.78
CA ILE A 41 -12.40 2.56 1.77
C ILE A 41 -11.65 2.13 0.50
N LEU A 42 -11.45 3.08 -0.41
CA LEU A 42 -10.51 2.91 -1.51
C LEU A 42 -9.08 2.98 -0.96
N VAL A 43 -8.37 1.86 -0.96
CA VAL A 43 -6.96 1.75 -0.55
C VAL A 43 -6.04 1.82 -1.76
N ALA A 44 -4.95 2.58 -1.65
CA ALA A 44 -3.86 2.63 -2.63
C ALA A 44 -2.50 2.80 -1.95
N ALA A 45 -1.41 2.45 -2.64
CA ALA A 45 -0.06 2.52 -2.09
C ALA A 45 1.00 3.12 -3.03
N ILE A 46 2.01 3.73 -2.44
CA ILE A 46 3.25 4.16 -3.10
C ILE A 46 4.42 3.48 -2.39
N GLY A 47 5.12 2.62 -3.10
CA GLY A 47 6.38 2.03 -2.63
C GLY A 47 7.57 2.90 -3.03
N ILE A 48 8.39 3.34 -2.08
CA ILE A 48 9.64 4.07 -2.33
C ILE A 48 10.77 3.05 -2.37
N GLY A 49 11.37 2.82 -3.53
CA GLY A 49 12.40 1.80 -3.72
C GLY A 49 11.91 0.36 -3.48
N THR A 50 10.61 0.17 -3.25
CA THR A 50 9.97 -1.12 -2.95
C THR A 50 8.75 -1.35 -3.83
N ASP A 51 8.46 -2.62 -4.11
CA ASP A 51 7.30 -3.02 -4.91
C ASP A 51 6.09 -3.24 -3.98
N ALA A 52 5.26 -2.21 -3.85
CA ALA A 52 4.05 -2.25 -3.03
C ALA A 52 2.89 -3.03 -3.69
N SER A 53 2.97 -3.34 -5.00
CA SER A 53 1.91 -4.09 -5.71
C SER A 53 1.74 -5.52 -5.20
N ARG A 54 2.71 -6.01 -4.43
CA ARG A 54 2.65 -7.30 -3.73
C ARG A 54 1.55 -7.37 -2.67
N TYR A 55 1.13 -6.24 -2.12
CA TYR A 55 0.17 -6.17 -1.03
C TYR A 55 -1.10 -5.41 -1.38
N TYR A 56 -1.01 -4.41 -2.27
CA TYR A 56 -2.10 -3.52 -2.62
C TYR A 56 -2.47 -3.64 -4.09
N SER A 57 -3.76 -3.78 -4.40
CA SER A 57 -4.24 -3.90 -5.79
C SER A 57 -3.98 -2.62 -6.61
N ARG A 58 -4.00 -1.47 -5.94
CA ARG A 58 -3.71 -0.15 -6.52
C ARG A 58 -2.40 0.36 -5.94
N ALA A 59 -1.30 0.10 -6.62
CA ALA A 59 0.02 0.53 -6.17
C ALA A 59 0.87 1.11 -7.30
N ILE A 60 1.69 2.10 -6.96
CA ILE A 60 2.78 2.56 -7.82
C ILE A 60 4.10 2.48 -7.07
N GLN A 61 5.21 2.48 -7.81
CA GLN A 61 6.55 2.54 -7.26
C GLN A 61 7.21 3.85 -7.68
N VAL A 62 7.84 4.52 -6.72
CA VAL A 62 8.78 5.60 -6.97
C VAL A 62 10.17 5.14 -6.57
N PHE A 63 11.19 5.54 -7.32
CA PHE A 63 12.57 5.13 -7.00
C PHE A 63 13.22 6.07 -5.98
N LEU A 64 12.88 7.35 -6.05
CA LEU A 64 13.50 8.39 -5.25
C LEU A 64 12.43 9.23 -4.53
N PRO A 65 12.67 9.71 -3.29
CA PRO A 65 11.69 10.50 -2.54
C PRO A 65 11.28 11.80 -3.22
N GLU A 66 12.14 12.41 -4.04
CA GLU A 66 11.81 13.63 -4.79
C GLU A 66 10.63 13.45 -5.76
N ASP A 67 10.43 12.24 -6.29
CA ASP A 67 9.32 11.93 -7.20
C ASP A 67 7.99 11.70 -6.47
N LEU A 68 8.01 11.64 -5.13
CA LEU A 68 6.84 11.32 -4.33
C LEU A 68 5.72 12.36 -4.50
N GLY A 69 6.06 13.65 -4.58
CA GLY A 69 5.07 14.73 -4.65
C GLY A 69 4.22 14.64 -5.93
N SER A 70 4.86 14.59 -7.09
CA SER A 70 4.19 14.48 -8.39
C SER A 70 3.42 13.16 -8.51
N SER A 71 4.02 12.05 -8.08
CA SER A 71 3.41 10.72 -8.12
C SER A 71 2.18 10.62 -7.22
N THR A 72 2.23 11.21 -6.02
CA THR A 72 1.09 11.27 -5.09
C THR A 72 -0.08 12.04 -5.68
N LEU A 73 0.18 13.21 -6.27
CA LEU A 73 -0.87 14.01 -6.89
C LEU A 73 -1.53 13.28 -8.07
N GLY A 74 -0.73 12.70 -8.97
CA GLY A 74 -1.26 11.95 -10.11
C GLY A 74 -2.07 10.72 -9.70
N LEU A 75 -1.62 9.99 -8.68
CA LEU A 75 -2.38 8.86 -8.13
C LEU A 75 -3.69 9.35 -7.53
N LEU A 76 -3.68 10.37 -6.66
CA LEU A 76 -4.91 10.91 -6.07
C LEU A 76 -5.91 11.39 -7.12
N GLU A 77 -5.45 12.10 -8.15
CA GLU A 77 -6.29 12.52 -9.27
C GLU A 77 -6.96 11.31 -9.93
N SER A 78 -6.19 10.26 -10.27
CA SER A 78 -6.75 9.05 -10.88
C SER A 78 -7.82 8.37 -10.02
N LEU A 79 -7.58 8.30 -8.70
CA LEU A 79 -8.49 7.63 -7.76
C LEU A 79 -9.78 8.42 -7.53
N ILE A 80 -9.68 9.75 -7.48
CA ILE A 80 -10.84 10.64 -7.35
C ILE A 80 -11.70 10.56 -8.60
N LEU A 81 -11.09 10.57 -9.80
CA LEU A 81 -11.81 10.45 -11.06
C LEU A 81 -12.49 9.09 -11.21
N GLN A 82 -11.80 8.00 -10.85
CA GLN A 82 -12.41 6.66 -10.84
C GLN A 82 -13.64 6.63 -9.92
N ARG A 83 -13.52 7.14 -8.68
CA ARG A 83 -14.62 7.11 -7.71
C ARG A 83 -15.82 7.96 -8.12
N ALA A 84 -15.60 9.02 -8.92
CA ALA A 84 -16.67 9.86 -9.46
C ALA A 84 -17.46 9.17 -10.60
N GLN A 85 -16.93 8.09 -11.16
CA GLN A 85 -17.58 7.31 -12.23
C GLN A 85 -18.36 6.10 -11.70
N ASP A 86 -18.17 5.72 -10.43
CA ASP A 86 -18.82 4.62 -9.70
C ASP A 86 -20.01 5.12 -8.83
#